data_AF-A0A525IA43-F1
#
_entry.id   AF-A0A525IA43-F1
#
_cell.length_a   1.000
_cell.length_b   1.000
_cell.length_c   1.000
_cell.angle_alpha   90.00
_cell.angle_beta   90.00
_cell.angle_gamma   90.00
#
_symmetry.space_group_name_H-M   'P 1'
#
loop_
_entity.id
_entity.type
_entity.pdbx_description
1 polymer ?
#
loop_
_entity_poly.entity_id
_entity_poly.type
_entity_poly.pdbx_seq_one_letter_code
_entity_poly.pdbx_strand_id
1 'polypeptide(L)'
;MWDAASVALLKNLWASGHSAAQIATRLGHSRNAVCAKLLRMGLKRGHKPPTAKPKIVSVPKRKSALLAACAHPVHKVVSTRKPVVRQLKELTKSQLNAMLAEAAANTARLLR
;
A
#
# COMPACT_ATOMS: atom_id res chain seq x y z
N MET A 1 0.80 7.64 -21.12
CA MET A 1 1.67 8.83 -21.27
C MET A 1 0.82 10.06 -20.94
N TRP A 2 1.40 11.19 -20.48
CA TRP A 2 0.61 12.39 -20.18
C TRP A 2 0.56 13.28 -21.40
N ASP A 3 -0.57 13.26 -22.10
CA ASP A 3 -0.77 14.07 -23.31
C ASP A 3 -1.24 15.49 -22.96
N ALA A 4 -1.02 16.45 -23.86
CA ALA A 4 -1.39 17.84 -23.64
C ALA A 4 -2.91 18.01 -23.38
N ALA A 5 -3.74 17.27 -24.11
CA ALA A 5 -5.20 17.25 -23.92
C ALA A 5 -5.60 16.74 -22.53
N SER A 6 -5.00 15.64 -22.07
CA SER A 6 -5.25 15.06 -20.74
C SER A 6 -4.82 16.02 -19.62
N VAL A 7 -3.74 16.77 -19.82
CA VAL A 7 -3.29 17.80 -18.86
C VAL A 7 -4.22 19.01 -18.85
N ALA A 8 -4.74 19.44 -20.01
CA ALA A 8 -5.72 20.52 -20.08
C ALA A 8 -7.03 20.13 -19.35
N LEU A 9 -7.55 18.92 -19.60
CA LEU A 9 -8.74 18.41 -18.93
C LEU A 9 -8.50 18.24 -17.41
N LEU A 10 -7.32 17.76 -17.01
CA LEU A 10 -6.92 17.68 -15.60
C LEU A 10 -6.99 19.05 -14.91
N LYS A 11 -6.45 20.11 -15.54
CA LYS A 11 -6.48 21.48 -15.00
C LYS A 11 -7.91 21.98 -14.84
N ASN A 12 -8.74 21.79 -15.86
CA ASN A 12 -10.15 22.22 -15.85
C ASN A 12 -10.92 21.52 -14.72
N LEU A 13 -10.84 20.19 -14.64
CA LEU A 13 -11.55 19.42 -13.61
C LEU A 13 -11.06 19.76 -12.20
N TRP A 14 -9.75 19.99 -12.06
CA TRP A 14 -9.16 20.40 -10.80
C TRP A 14 -9.65 21.77 -10.34
N ALA A 15 -9.74 22.74 -11.26
CA ALA A 15 -10.30 24.06 -11.00
C ALA A 15 -11.79 24.00 -10.63
N SER A 16 -12.56 23.11 -11.27
CA SER A 16 -13.96 22.84 -10.90
C SER A 16 -14.14 22.12 -9.56
N GLY A 17 -13.05 21.80 -8.84
CA GLY A 17 -13.12 21.20 -7.51
C GLY A 17 -13.25 19.68 -7.47
N HIS A 18 -13.10 18.97 -8.59
CA HIS A 18 -13.13 17.50 -8.58
C HIS A 18 -11.99 16.92 -7.75
N SER A 19 -12.23 15.80 -7.08
CA SER A 19 -11.19 15.06 -6.37
C SER A 19 -10.29 14.31 -7.34
N ALA A 20 -9.05 14.01 -6.91
CA ALA A 20 -8.11 13.24 -7.72
C ALA A 20 -8.65 11.85 -8.14
N ALA A 21 -9.50 11.23 -7.30
CA ALA A 21 -10.14 9.95 -7.61
C ALA A 21 -11.18 10.10 -8.74
N GLN A 22 -12.03 11.13 -8.68
CA GLN A 22 -13.02 11.40 -9.74
C GLN A 22 -12.34 11.73 -11.07
N ILE A 23 -11.27 12.51 -11.03
CA ILE A 23 -10.49 12.85 -12.22
C ILE A 23 -9.81 11.61 -12.80
N ALA A 24 -9.26 10.75 -11.94
CA ALA A 24 -8.66 9.48 -12.33
C ALA A 24 -9.65 8.56 -13.06
N THR A 25 -10.88 8.43 -12.56
CA THR A 25 -11.94 7.66 -13.24
C THR A 25 -12.28 8.21 -14.62
N ARG A 26 -12.30 9.53 -14.80
CA ARG A 26 -12.59 10.18 -16.09
C ARG A 26 -11.45 10.07 -17.11
N LEU A 27 -10.19 10.15 -16.63
CA LEU A 27 -9.00 10.11 -17.48
C LEU A 27 -8.46 8.68 -17.72
N GLY A 28 -8.99 7.66 -17.03
CA GLY A 28 -8.45 6.30 -17.10
C GLY A 28 -7.05 6.18 -16.47
N HIS A 29 -6.76 6.99 -15.46
CA HIS A 29 -5.49 6.97 -14.75
C HIS A 29 -5.67 6.50 -13.31
N SER A 30 -4.59 6.04 -12.66
CA SER A 30 -4.66 5.75 -11.23
C SER A 30 -4.77 7.05 -10.43
N ARG A 31 -5.51 7.01 -9.31
CA ARG A 31 -5.62 8.14 -8.37
C ARG A 31 -4.24 8.68 -7.95
N ASN A 32 -3.26 7.78 -7.77
CA ASN A 32 -1.91 8.16 -7.39
C ASN A 32 -1.14 8.84 -8.55
N ALA A 33 -1.35 8.41 -9.79
CA ALA A 33 -0.74 9.06 -10.95
C ALA A 33 -1.24 10.51 -11.10
N VAL A 34 -2.54 10.74 -10.90
CA VAL A 34 -3.15 12.08 -10.89
C VAL A 34 -2.56 12.93 -9.77
N CYS A 35 -2.50 12.41 -8.54
CA CYS A 35 -1.87 13.10 -7.41
C CYS A 35 -0.40 13.48 -7.70
N ALA A 36 0.39 12.56 -8.26
CA ALA A 36 1.79 12.81 -8.60
C ALA A 36 1.94 13.84 -9.72
N LYS A 37 1.02 13.86 -10.71
CA LYS A 37 1.02 14.88 -11.76
C LYS A 37 0.66 16.26 -11.20
N LEU A 38 -0.37 16.35 -10.37
CA LEU A 38 -0.75 17.60 -9.69
C LEU A 38 0.37 18.14 -8.80
N LEU A 39 1.09 17.25 -8.09
CA LEU A 39 2.25 17.61 -7.29
C LEU A 39 3.38 18.23 -8.12
N ARG A 40 3.70 17.63 -9.27
CA ARG A 40 4.69 18.16 -10.22
C ARG A 40 4.27 19.50 -10.84
N MET A 41 2.97 19.76 -10.90
CA MET A 41 2.41 21.01 -11.41
C MET A 41 2.21 22.08 -10.31
N GLY A 42 2.54 21.79 -9.05
CA GLY A 42 2.32 22.72 -7.93
C GLY A 42 0.84 22.92 -7.55
N LEU A 43 -0.07 22.16 -8.15
CA LEU A 43 -1.51 22.25 -7.92
C LEU A 43 -1.91 21.47 -6.66
N LYS A 44 -1.52 21.97 -5.49
CA LYS A 44 -1.91 21.39 -4.20
C LYS A 44 -3.23 22.00 -3.74
N ARG A 45 -4.20 21.13 -3.43
CA ARG A 45 -5.38 21.55 -2.65
C ARG A 45 -4.92 21.63 -1.20
N GLY A 46 -5.22 22.73 -0.51
CA GLY A 46 -4.93 22.85 0.91
C GLY A 46 -5.45 21.60 1.65
N HIS A 47 -4.65 21.05 2.55
CA HIS A 47 -5.09 19.95 3.40
C HIS A 47 -6.27 20.46 4.23
N LYS A 48 -7.43 19.79 4.15
CA LYS A 48 -8.54 20.11 5.06
C LYS A 48 -7.99 19.94 6.48
N PRO A 49 -8.03 20.96 7.35
CA PRO A 49 -7.55 20.79 8.71
C PRO A 49 -8.22 19.53 9.29
N PRO A 50 -7.45 18.63 9.94
CA PRO A 50 -8.01 17.41 10.48
C PRO A 50 -9.24 17.79 11.32
N THR A 51 -10.41 17.33 10.86
CA THR A 51 -11.67 17.56 11.56
C THR A 51 -11.49 17.13 13.00
N ALA A 52 -11.90 18.02 13.92
CA ALA A 52 -11.66 18.00 15.36
C ALA A 52 -11.35 16.60 15.91
N LYS A 53 -10.23 16.43 16.63
CA LYS A 53 -9.92 15.17 17.32
C LYS A 53 -11.00 14.93 18.38
N PRO A 54 -12.01 14.06 18.15
CA PRO A 54 -12.96 13.81 19.21
C PRO A 54 -12.18 13.11 20.33
N LYS A 55 -12.32 13.60 21.57
CA LYS A 55 -11.84 12.85 22.73
C LYS A 55 -12.66 11.57 22.74
N ILE A 56 -12.07 10.46 22.29
CA ILE A 56 -12.67 9.13 22.41
C ILE A 56 -12.68 8.84 23.90
N VAL A 57 -13.75 9.25 24.59
CA VAL A 57 -14.00 8.85 25.96
C VAL A 57 -14.41 7.39 25.91
N SER A 58 -13.65 6.54 26.61
CA SER A 58 -14.03 5.15 26.79
C SER A 58 -15.35 5.13 27.54
N VAL A 59 -16.42 4.70 26.87
CA VAL A 59 -17.72 4.45 27.54
C VAL A 59 -17.46 3.45 28.68
N PRO A 60 -17.89 3.73 29.92
CA PRO A 60 -17.78 2.77 31.01
C PRO A 60 -18.45 1.46 30.58
N LYS A 61 -17.65 0.40 30.42
CA LYS A 61 -18.16 -0.93 30.16
C LYS A 61 -19.07 -1.29 31.33
N ARG A 62 -20.39 -1.24 31.13
CA ARG A 62 -21.34 -1.90 32.04
C ARG A 62 -20.86 -3.34 32.13
N LYS A 63 -20.50 -3.79 33.33
CA LYS A 63 -20.15 -5.19 33.58
C LYS A 63 -21.41 -6.01 33.28
N SER A 64 -21.59 -6.44 32.04
CA SER A 64 -22.65 -7.36 31.68
C SER A 64 -22.32 -8.68 32.37
N ALA A 65 -23.14 -9.07 33.34
CA ALA A 65 -23.12 -10.36 34.02
C ALA A 65 -23.46 -11.55 33.07
N LEU A 66 -23.03 -11.47 31.81
CA LEU A 66 -23.23 -12.46 30.75
C LEU A 66 -21.92 -13.05 30.22
N LEU A 67 -20.78 -12.79 30.89
CA LEU A 67 -19.50 -13.41 30.53
C LEU A 67 -19.34 -14.87 31.02
N ALA A 68 -20.39 -15.49 31.56
CA ALA A 68 -20.35 -16.89 32.01
C ALA A 68 -20.75 -17.90 30.91
N ALA A 69 -21.31 -17.47 29.77
CA ALA A 69 -21.91 -18.41 28.79
C ALA A 69 -21.18 -18.51 27.44
N CYS A 70 -20.03 -17.85 27.27
CA CYS A 70 -19.22 -17.99 26.05
C CYS A 70 -17.83 -18.55 26.36
N ALA A 71 -17.79 -19.72 27.00
CA ALA A 71 -16.62 -20.60 26.94
C ALA A 71 -16.58 -21.28 25.55
N HIS A 72 -16.44 -20.48 24.49
CA HIS A 72 -15.94 -21.02 23.24
C HIS A 72 -14.43 -21.21 23.41
N PRO A 73 -13.86 -22.35 22.98
CA PRO A 73 -12.41 -22.51 22.96
C PRO A 73 -11.85 -21.32 22.19
N VAL A 74 -11.07 -20.49 22.87
CA VAL A 74 -10.29 -19.44 22.23
C VAL A 74 -9.31 -20.22 21.36
N HIS A 75 -9.66 -20.45 20.09
CA HIS A 75 -8.67 -20.69 19.08
C HIS A 75 -7.78 -19.46 19.18
N LYS A 76 -6.62 -19.62 19.82
CA LYS A 76 -5.59 -18.61 19.82
C LYS A 76 -5.27 -18.45 18.35
N VAL A 77 -5.92 -17.48 17.71
CA VAL A 77 -5.36 -16.83 16.53
C VAL A 77 -4.14 -16.15 17.11
N VAL A 78 -3.06 -16.93 17.19
CA VAL A 78 -1.71 -16.43 17.11
C VAL A 78 -1.79 -15.48 15.94
N SER A 79 -1.82 -14.19 16.26
CA SER A 79 -1.40 -13.15 15.35
C SER A 79 -0.09 -13.68 14.82
N THR A 80 -0.14 -14.24 13.61
CA THR A 80 1.04 -14.51 12.84
C THR A 80 1.59 -13.12 12.63
N ARG A 81 2.47 -12.73 13.55
CA ARG A 81 3.47 -11.71 13.29
C ARG A 81 3.92 -12.03 11.88
N LYS A 82 3.68 -11.10 10.95
CA LYS A 82 4.21 -11.16 9.58
C LYS A 82 5.57 -11.83 9.71
N PRO A 83 5.87 -12.92 8.99
CA PRO A 83 7.20 -13.50 9.08
C PRO A 83 8.13 -12.32 8.84
N VAL A 84 8.89 -11.96 9.88
CA VAL A 84 10.03 -11.09 9.74
C VAL A 84 10.74 -11.72 8.57
N VAL A 85 10.74 -10.99 7.45
CA VAL A 85 11.55 -11.33 6.30
C VAL A 85 12.90 -11.56 6.91
N ARG A 86 13.26 -12.84 7.09
CA ARG A 86 14.60 -13.26 7.46
C ARG A 86 15.42 -12.48 6.48
N GLN A 87 16.21 -11.52 6.97
CA GLN A 87 16.98 -10.64 6.11
C GLN A 87 17.63 -11.54 5.07
N LEU A 88 17.09 -11.50 3.86
CA LEU A 88 17.72 -12.12 2.74
C LEU A 88 18.93 -11.24 2.63
N LYS A 89 20.10 -11.73 3.12
CA LYS A 89 21.38 -11.08 2.89
C LYS A 89 21.31 -10.64 1.44
N GLU A 90 21.40 -9.35 1.20
CA GLU A 90 21.21 -8.79 -0.14
C GLU A 90 22.22 -9.49 -1.04
N LEU A 91 21.78 -10.57 -1.69
CA LEU A 91 22.61 -11.34 -2.58
C LEU A 91 22.79 -10.42 -3.77
N THR A 92 23.98 -9.84 -3.84
CA THR A 92 24.32 -8.94 -4.92
C THR A 92 24.11 -9.70 -6.24
N LYS A 93 23.74 -8.99 -7.30
CA LYS A 93 23.51 -9.61 -8.63
C LYS A 93 24.68 -10.51 -9.08
N SER A 94 25.90 -10.14 -8.69
CA SER A 94 27.11 -10.93 -8.91
C SER A 94 27.07 -12.30 -8.23
N GLN A 95 26.64 -12.38 -6.96
CA GLN A 95 26.54 -13.63 -6.21
C GLN A 95 25.49 -14.57 -6.80
N LEU A 96 24.36 -14.04 -7.26
CA LEU A 96 23.33 -14.84 -7.93
C LEU A 96 23.85 -15.42 -9.26
N ASN A 97 24.60 -14.63 -10.03
CA ASN A 97 25.20 -15.09 -11.28
C ASN A 97 26.25 -16.19 -11.03
N ALA A 98 27.05 -16.06 -9.98
CA ALA A 98 28.02 -17.09 -9.60
C ALA A 98 27.35 -18.41 -9.22
N MET A 99 26.29 -18.35 -8.40
CA MET A 99 25.51 -19.54 -8.03
C MET A 99 24.87 -20.22 -9.26
N LEU A 100 24.39 -19.43 -10.23
CA LEU A 100 23.81 -19.96 -11.46
C LEU A 100 24.87 -20.67 -12.33
N ALA A 101 26.07 -20.09 -12.44
CA ALA A 101 27.18 -20.68 -13.19
C ALA A 101 27.64 -22.01 -12.56
N GLU A 102 27.73 -22.07 -11.24
CA GLU A 102 28.09 -23.28 -10.50
C GLU A 102 27.04 -24.40 -10.69
N ALA A 103 25.74 -24.06 -10.64
CA ALA A 103 24.67 -25.01 -10.89
C ALA A 103 24.70 -25.58 -12.33
N ALA A 104 25.01 -24.74 -13.33
CA ALA A 104 25.17 -25.17 -14.72
C ALA A 104 26.38 -26.11 -14.89
N ALA A 105 27.49 -25.83 -14.21
CA ALA A 105 28.66 -26.72 -14.23
C ALA A 105 28.38 -28.07 -13.56
N ASN A 106 27.66 -28.06 -12.43
CA ASN A 106 27.31 -29.28 -11.70
C ASN A 106 26.34 -30.17 -12.49
N THR A 107 25.36 -29.58 -13.18
CA THR A 107 24.45 -30.33 -14.06
C THR A 107 25.18 -30.94 -15.25
N ALA A 108 26.12 -30.23 -15.87
CA ALA A 108 26.97 -30.78 -16.92
C ALA A 108 27.87 -31.94 -16.42
N ARG A 109 28.24 -31.92 -15.13
CA ARG A 109 29.03 -32.97 -14.48
C ARG A 109 28.23 -34.22 -14.13
N LEU A 110 26.93 -34.08 -13.86
CA LEU A 110 26.01 -35.18 -13.56
C LEU A 110 25.50 -35.91 -14.81
N LEU A 111 25.68 -35.32 -15.99
CA LEU A 111 25.29 -35.88 -17.29
C LEU A 111 26.46 -36.57 -18.02
N ARG A 112 27.59 -36.79 -17.33
CA ARG A 112 28.70 -37.66 -17.75
C ARG A 112 28.72 -38.91 -16.90
#